data_AF-A0A3N4JYG4-F1
#
_entry.id   AF-A0A3N4JYG4-F1
#
_cell.length_a   1.000
_cell.length_b   1.000
_cell.length_c   1.000
_cell.angle_alpha   90.00
_cell.angle_beta   90.00
_cell.angle_gamma   90.00
#
_symmetry.space_group_name_H-M   'P 1'
#
loop_
_entity.id
_entity.type
_entity.pdbx_description
1 polymer ?
#
loop_
_entity_poly.entity_id
_entity_poly.type
_entity_poly.pdbx_seq_one_letter_code
_entity_poly.pdbx_strand_id
1 'polypeptide(L)' 'GFMRVTTANAFRRIPDLESQLTIDLGRYCNTGWFMYYDIFQYNIIFGKDWIVTVNYFVDHKNNILYLGLKDDG' A
#
# COMPACT_ATOMS: atom_id res chain seq x y z
N GLY A 1 -16.18 3.23 9.48
CA GLY A 1 -17.38 3.61 8.73
C GLY A 1 -17.68 2.49 7.75
N PHE A 2 -18.22 2.80 6.58
CA PHE A 2 -18.16 1.89 5.44
C PHE A 2 -17.95 2.69 4.16
N MET A 3 -17.11 2.18 3.27
CA MET A 3 -17.00 2.67 1.91
C MET A 3 -18.03 1.97 1.01
N ARG A 4 -18.64 2.74 0.10
CA ARG A 4 -19.50 2.21 -0.96
C ARG A 4 -18.68 2.14 -2.24
N VAL A 5 -18.51 0.95 -2.79
CA VAL A 5 -17.85 0.74 -4.08
C VAL A 5 -18.87 0.25 -5.10
N THR A 6 -18.97 0.99 -6.20
CA THR A 6 -19.74 0.58 -7.37
C THR A 6 -18.75 0.11 -8.43
N THR A 7 -18.82 -1.16 -8.78
CA THR A 7 -18.12 -1.74 -9.92
C THR A 7 -19.08 -1.85 -11.10
N ALA A 8 -18.56 -2.14 -12.30
CA ALA A 8 -19.39 -2.28 -13.51
C ALA A 8 -20.55 -3.29 -13.34
N ASN A 9 -20.41 -4.28 -12.45
CA ASN A 9 -21.35 -5.38 -12.31
C ASN A 9 -21.99 -5.50 -10.92
N ALA A 10 -21.57 -4.70 -9.93
CA ALA A 10 -22.05 -4.85 -8.55
C ALA A 10 -21.85 -3.62 -7.68
N PHE A 11 -22.77 -3.49 -6.72
CA PHE A 11 -22.63 -2.59 -5.58
C PHE A 11 -22.22 -3.40 -4.35
N ARG A 12 -21.13 -3.03 -3.70
CA ARG A 12 -20.69 -3.64 -2.44
C ARG A 12 -20.42 -2.59 -1.36
N ARG A 13 -20.79 -2.92 -0.13
CA ARG A 13 -20.36 -2.20 1.08
C ARG A 13 -19.13 -2.90 1.61
N ILE A 14 -18.07 -2.15 1.83
CA ILE A 14 -16.84 -2.69 2.41
C ILE A 14 -16.73 -2.10 3.82
N PRO A 15 -16.62 -2.95 4.85
CA PRO A 15 -16.40 -2.46 6.20
C PRO A 15 -15.03 -1.78 6.27
N ASP A 16 -14.96 -0.59 6.87
CA ASP A 16 -13.68 0.08 7.14
C ASP A 16 -13.05 -0.60 8.35
N LEU A 17 -12.44 -1.76 8.12
CA LEU A 17 -11.61 -2.43 9.11
C LEU A 17 -10.19 -1.93 8.90
N GLU A 18 -9.59 -1.43 9.99
CA GLU A 18 -8.20 -1.02 10.03
C GLU A 18 -7.42 -1.95 10.94
N SER A 19 -6.17 -2.24 10.60
CA SER A 19 -5.21 -2.80 11.54
C SER A 19 -3.85 -2.21 11.32
N GLN A 20 -3.08 -2.19 12.40
CA GLN A 20 -1.68 -1.85 12.32
C GLN A 20 -0.91 -3.07 11.81
N LEU A 21 -0.15 -2.89 10.73
CA LEU A 21 0.71 -3.92 10.16
C LEU A 21 2.14 -3.39 10.10
N THR A 22 3.09 -4.30 10.28
CA THR A 22 4.50 -4.06 10.00
C THR A 22 4.86 -4.74 8.69
N ILE A 23 5.36 -3.96 7.73
CA ILE A 23 5.87 -4.44 6.46
C ILE A 23 7.38 -4.47 6.55
N ASP A 24 7.94 -5.67 6.45
CA ASP A 24 9.37 -5.95 6.44
C ASP A 24 9.79 -6.46 5.06
N LEU A 25 10.60 -5.67 4.36
CA LEU A 25 11.21 -5.99 3.06
C LEU A 25 12.74 -6.15 3.20
N GLY A 26 13.22 -6.52 4.39
CA GLY A 26 14.61 -6.71 4.72
C GLY A 26 15.31 -5.41 5.11
N ARG A 27 15.69 -4.58 4.12
CA ARG A 27 16.37 -3.28 4.38
C ARG A 27 15.41 -2.13 4.65
N TYR A 28 14.12 -2.38 4.49
CA TYR A 28 13.05 -1.42 4.73
C TYR A 28 12.04 -2.07 5.67
N CYS A 29 11.74 -1.40 6.79
CA CYS A 29 10.73 -1.83 7.74
C CYS A 29 9.84 -0.63 8.11
N ASN A 30 8.53 -0.80 7.98
CA ASN A 30 7.57 0.25 8.27
C ASN A 30 6.32 -0.31 8.95
N THR A 31 5.91 0.35 10.03
CA THR A 31 4.66 0.05 10.72
C THR A 31 3.67 1.16 10.44
N GLY A 32 2.48 0.78 9.96
CA GLY A 32 1.44 1.73 9.58
C GLY A 32 0.04 1.16 9.77
N TRP A 33 -0.97 2.02 9.67
CA TRP A 33 -2.37 1.61 9.64
C TRP A 33 -2.77 1.25 8.22
N PHE A 34 -3.39 0.07 8.05
CA PHE A 34 -3.85 -0.44 6.76
C PHE A 34 -5.33 -0.77 6.82
N MET A 35 -6.03 -0.46 5.74
CA MET A 35 -7.43 -0.82 5.56
C MET A 35 -7.56 -2.20 4.91
N TYR A 36 -8.47 -3.03 5.41
CA TYR A 36 -8.80 -4.31 4.81
C TYR A 36 -9.85 -4.17 3.71
N TYR A 37 -9.58 -4.83 2.59
CA TYR A 37 -10.47 -4.86 1.45
C TYR A 37 -10.56 -6.29 0.89
N ASP A 38 -11.74 -6.91 0.98
CA ASP A 38 -12.02 -8.24 0.41
C ASP A 38 -12.42 -8.19 -1.08
N ILE A 39 -11.98 -7.14 -1.79
CA ILE A 39 -12.40 -6.87 -3.17
C ILE A 39 -11.24 -6.83 -4.16
N PHE A 40 -10.00 -6.98 -3.69
CA PHE A 40 -8.81 -6.82 -4.54
C PHE A 40 -8.13 -8.15 -4.81
N GLN A 41 -7.60 -8.28 -6.04
CA GLN A 41 -6.73 -9.39 -6.44
C GLN A 41 -5.33 -9.31 -5.81
N TYR A 42 -5.03 -8.19 -5.12
CA TYR A 42 -3.75 -7.92 -4.50
C TYR A 42 -3.82 -8.16 -2.99
N ASN A 43 -2.75 -8.73 -2.42
CA ASN A 43 -2.67 -8.93 -0.97
C ASN A 43 -2.45 -7.60 -0.22
N ILE A 44 -1.67 -6.68 -0.81
CA ILE A 44 -1.35 -5.37 -0.22
C ILE A 44 -1.35 -4.32 -1.34
N ILE A 45 -1.88 -3.13 -1.04
CA ILE A 45 -1.83 -1.96 -1.91
C ILE A 45 -1.15 -0.83 -1.13
N PHE A 46 -0.08 -0.27 -1.71
CA PHE A 46 0.54 0.94 -1.20
C PHE A 46 -0.19 2.17 -1.75
N GLY A 47 -1.03 2.76 -0.90
CA GLY A 47 -1.78 3.98 -1.22
C GLY A 47 -0.92 5.25 -1.20
N LYS A 48 -1.53 6.37 -1.59
CA LYS A 48 -0.86 7.68 -1.57
C LYS A 48 -0.35 8.08 -0.19
N ASP A 49 -1.04 7.66 0.88
CA ASP A 49 -0.67 7.97 2.26
C ASP A 49 0.65 7.29 2.67
N TRP A 50 0.91 6.10 2.12
CA TRP A 50 2.19 5.42 2.32
C TRP A 50 3.30 6.09 1.49
N ILE A 51 2.99 6.46 0.24
CA ILE A 51 3.90 7.18 -0.66
C ILE A 51 4.43 8.49 -0.07
N VAL A 52 3.63 9.24 0.70
CA VAL A 52 4.07 10.50 1.31
C VAL A 52 4.95 10.31 2.55
N THR A 53 4.91 9.14 3.19
CA THR A 53 5.69 8.85 4.41
C THR A 53 7.01 8.14 4.12
N VAL A 54 7.24 7.72 2.87
CA VAL A 54 8.39 6.91 2.46
C VAL A 54 9.14 7.61 1.34
N ASN A 55 10.45 7.77 1.50
CA ASN A 55 11.28 8.16 0.37
C ASN A 55 11.37 6.97 -0.60
N TYR A 56 10.92 7.13 -1.84
CA TYR A 56 10.89 6.07 -2.84
C TYR A 56 11.25 6.60 -4.23
N PHE A 57 11.74 5.70 -5.08
CA PHE A 57 11.97 5.97 -6.49
C PHE A 57 11.60 4.73 -7.31
N VAL A 58 10.82 4.93 -8.37
CA VAL A 58 10.43 3.86 -9.30
C VAL A 58 11.26 3.99 -10.56
N ASP A 59 12.18 3.05 -10.76
CA ASP A 59 12.94 2.93 -12.00
C ASP A 59 12.19 2.01 -12.98
N HIS A 60 11.45 2.64 -13.88
CA HIS A 60 10.72 1.92 -14.94
C HIS A 60 11.63 1.25 -15.97
N LYS A 61 12.88 1.71 -16.14
CA LYS A 61 13.81 1.15 -17.13
C LYS A 61 14.36 -0.18 -16.65
N ASN A 62 14.71 -0.26 -15.37
CA ASN A 62 15.28 -1.47 -14.77
C ASN A 62 14.22 -2.32 -14.03
N ASN A 63 12.98 -1.84 -13.95
CA ASN A 63 11.87 -2.47 -13.22
C ASN A 63 12.20 -2.68 -11.73
N ILE A 64 12.70 -1.63 -11.09
CA ILE A 64 13.14 -1.64 -9.68
C ILE A 64 12.39 -0.56 -8.89
N LEU A 65 11.90 -0.93 -7.71
CA LEU A 65 11.41 0.00 -6.70
C LEU A 65 12.50 0.18 -5.64
N TYR A 66 12.99 1.41 -5.49
CA TYR A 66 13.92 1.80 -4.45
C TYR A 66 13.13 2.39 -3.27
N LEU A 67 13.45 1.95 -2.05
CA LEU A 67 12.83 2.38 -0.81
C LEU A 67 13.90 2.88 0.16
N GLY A 68 13.67 4.03 0.79
CA GLY A 68 14.61 4.68 1.69
C GLY A 68 15.49 5.74 1.03
N LEU A 69 16.37 6.36 1.82
CA LEU A 69 17.43 7.21 1.30
C LEU A 69 18.38 6.31 0.49
N LYS A 70 18.71 6.72 -0.73
CA LYS A 70 19.82 6.14 -1.48
C LYS A 70 21.04 6.26 -0.58
N ASP A 71 21.60 5.14 -0.10
CA ASP A 71 22.91 5.17 0.53
C ASP A 71 23.86 5.75 -0.54
N ASP A 72 24.30 6.99 -0.32
CA ASP A 72 25.34 7.65 -1.09
C ASP A 72 26.66 6.95 -0.75
N GLY A 73 26.87 5.79 -1.36
CA GLY A 73 28.17 5.13 -1.45
C GLY A 73 29.09 5.83 -2.42
#